data_AF-A0A2X3JBW7-F1
#
_entry.id   AF-A0A2X3JBW7-F1
#
_cell.length_a   1.000
_cell.length_b   1.000
_cell.length_c   1.000
_cell.angle_alpha   90.00
_cell.angle_beta   90.00
_cell.angle_gamma   90.00
#
_symmetry.space_group_name_H-M   'P 1'
#
loop_
_entity.id
_entity.type
_entity.pdbx_description
1 polymer ?
#
loop_
_entity_poly.entity_id
_entity_poly.type
_entity_poly.pdbx_seq_one_letter_code
_entity_poly.pdbx_strand_id
1 'polypeptide(L)'
;MLLRIYQLKDNKTFDKMVYQQLLKDGESLLGADLLASRDVVLKPGGDVSLDMPMEADTRFVAVVGLFRDPDSEKETWKLTLDREALDPDKPRVIEAGKNRLTLIPVKE
;
A
#
# COMPACT_ATOMS: atom_id res chain seq x y z
N MET A 1 6.71 12.03 -3.71
CA MET A 1 5.63 11.13 -4.15
C MET A 1 4.76 10.80 -2.97
N LEU A 2 3.45 10.69 -3.18
CA LEU A 2 2.52 10.27 -2.14
C LEU A 2 2.34 8.75 -2.21
N LEU A 3 2.55 8.08 -1.09
CA LEU A 3 2.18 6.70 -0.86
C LEU A 3 0.98 6.70 0.08
N ARG A 4 -0.01 5.88 -0.23
CA ARG A 4 -1.17 5.66 0.63
C ARG A 4 -1.18 4.22 1.11
N ILE A 5 -1.25 4.04 2.42
CA ILE A 5 -1.25 2.74 3.07
C ILE A 5 -2.64 2.53 3.67
N TYR A 6 -3.22 1.37 3.45
CA TYR A 6 -4.48 0.95 4.05
C TYR A 6 -4.29 -0.31 4.86
N GLN A 7 -4.97 -0.36 6.00
CA GLN A 7 -5.23 -1.58 6.72
C GLN A 7 -6.64 -2.05 6.39
N LEU A 8 -6.77 -3.28 5.91
CA LEU A 8 -8.01 -3.83 5.38
C LEU A 8 -8.41 -5.12 6.09
N LYS A 9 -9.72 -5.30 6.29
CA LYS A 9 -10.29 -6.58 6.76
C LYS A 9 -10.42 -7.62 5.63
N ASP A 10 -10.64 -7.17 4.40
CA ASP A 10 -10.72 -7.98 3.16
C ASP A 10 -10.14 -7.14 2.00
N ASN A 11 -9.40 -7.78 1.10
CA ASN A 11 -8.73 -7.13 -0.03
C ASN A 11 -9.51 -7.21 -1.35
N LYS A 12 -10.60 -7.98 -1.45
CA LYS A 12 -11.31 -8.22 -2.72
C LYS A 12 -11.78 -6.95 -3.41
N THR A 13 -12.24 -5.96 -2.62
CA THR A 13 -12.65 -4.66 -3.14
C THR A 13 -11.44 -3.94 -3.72
N PHE A 14 -10.35 -3.83 -2.95
CA PHE A 14 -9.09 -3.18 -3.34
C PHE A 14 -8.46 -3.81 -4.60
N ASP A 15 -8.40 -5.13 -4.68
CA ASP A 15 -7.78 -5.84 -5.79
C ASP A 15 -8.46 -5.53 -7.13
N LYS A 16 -9.77 -5.26 -7.11
CA LYS A 16 -10.54 -4.87 -8.31
C LYS A 16 -10.50 -3.38 -8.62
N MET A 17 -10.01 -2.55 -7.70
CA MET A 17 -9.97 -1.11 -7.91
C MET A 17 -8.88 -0.71 -8.91
N VAL A 18 -9.27 0.16 -9.83
CA VAL A 18 -8.36 0.78 -10.79
C VAL A 18 -7.73 2.04 -10.21
N TYR A 19 -6.63 2.49 -10.81
CA TYR A 19 -5.84 3.63 -10.33
C TYR A 19 -6.67 4.89 -10.04
N GLN A 20 -7.57 5.25 -10.97
CA GLN A 20 -8.40 6.45 -10.85
C GLN A 20 -9.35 6.43 -9.65
N GLN A 21 -9.86 5.25 -9.28
CA GLN A 21 -10.73 5.09 -8.11
C GLN A 21 -9.96 5.29 -6.81
N LEU A 22 -8.76 4.72 -6.70
CA LEU A 22 -7.91 4.88 -5.52
C LEU A 22 -7.33 6.28 -5.38
N LEU A 23 -7.08 6.98 -6.49
CA LEU A 23 -6.61 8.36 -6.50
C LEU A 23 -7.68 9.35 -6.00
N LYS A 24 -8.96 9.14 -6.33
CA LYS A 24 -10.04 10.08 -6.03
C LYS A 24 -10.82 9.73 -4.76
N ASP A 25 -11.35 8.51 -4.69
CA ASP A 25 -12.39 8.13 -3.73
C ASP A 25 -12.04 6.80 -3.01
N GLY A 26 -10.74 6.52 -2.86
CA GLY A 26 -10.24 5.24 -2.36
C GLY A 26 -10.88 4.78 -1.06
N GLU A 27 -10.89 5.65 -0.04
CA GLU A 27 -11.43 5.32 1.28
C GLU A 27 -12.95 5.08 1.25
N SER A 28 -13.68 5.90 0.50
CA SER A 28 -15.14 5.78 0.34
C SER A 28 -15.51 4.45 -0.32
N LEU A 29 -14.77 4.06 -1.36
CA LEU A 29 -15.02 2.82 -2.10
C LEU A 29 -14.61 1.56 -1.33
N LEU A 30 -13.57 1.64 -0.50
CA LEU A 30 -13.21 0.56 0.42
C LEU A 30 -14.23 0.40 1.56
N GLY A 31 -14.83 1.52 1.99
CA GLY A 31 -15.96 1.55 2.90
C GLY A 31 -15.70 0.73 4.17
N ALA A 32 -16.58 -0.24 4.44
CA ALA A 32 -16.47 -1.05 5.64
C ALA A 32 -15.24 -1.97 5.67
N ASP A 33 -14.55 -2.18 4.54
CA ASP A 33 -13.32 -2.98 4.49
C ASP A 33 -12.10 -2.22 4.99
N LEU A 34 -12.15 -0.88 5.00
CA LEU A 34 -11.08 -0.01 5.50
C LEU A 34 -11.13 0.11 7.03
N LEU A 35 -10.02 -0.24 7.67
CA LEU A 35 -9.86 -0.12 9.13
C LEU A 35 -9.03 1.11 9.51
N ALA A 36 -7.97 1.39 8.75
CA ALA A 36 -7.13 2.56 8.94
C ALA A 36 -6.46 2.96 7.62
N SER A 37 -6.19 4.25 7.44
CA SER A 37 -5.41 4.78 6.31
C SER A 37 -4.28 5.68 6.80
N ARG A 38 -3.19 5.73 6.01
CA ARG A 38 -2.08 6.66 6.24
C ARG A 38 -1.48 7.12 4.92
N ASP A 39 -1.33 8.43 4.81
CA ASP A 39 -0.64 9.08 3.71
C ASP A 39 0.82 9.40 4.11
N VAL A 40 1.76 9.03 3.24
CA VAL A 40 3.20 9.19 3.45
C VAL A 40 3.83 9.86 2.24
N VAL A 41 4.63 10.91 2.47
CA VAL A 41 5.35 11.60 1.40
C VAL A 41 6.79 11.07 1.32
N LEU A 42 7.10 10.36 0.24
CA LEU A 42 8.45 9.93 -0.08
C LEU A 42 9.18 11.00 -0.91
N LYS A 43 10.31 11.50 -0.42
CA LYS A 43 11.17 12.43 -1.17
C LYS A 43 12.03 11.66 -2.19
N PRO A 44 12.32 12.22 -3.37
CA PRO A 44 13.21 11.58 -4.34
C PRO A 44 14.58 11.26 -3.73
N GLY A 45 15.05 10.02 -3.93
CA GLY A 45 16.34 9.54 -3.41
C GLY A 45 16.42 9.38 -1.88
N GLY A 46 15.32 9.61 -1.16
CA GLY A 46 15.24 9.38 0.27
C GLY A 46 14.46 8.11 0.61
N ASP A 47 14.43 7.81 1.89
CA ASP A 47 13.63 6.76 2.51
C ASP A 47 12.63 7.34 3.51
N VAL A 48 11.66 6.53 3.90
CA VAL A 48 10.70 6.85 4.95
C VAL A 48 10.34 5.57 5.69
N SER A 49 10.33 5.63 7.02
CA SER A 49 9.80 4.56 7.86
C SER A 49 8.37 4.91 8.25
N LEU A 50 7.46 3.93 8.13
CA LEU A 50 6.11 4.02 8.65
C LEU A 50 5.98 3.04 9.80
N ASP A 51 5.85 3.60 11.00
CA ASP A 51 5.45 2.87 12.19
C ASP A 51 4.03 3.34 12.56
N MET A 52 3.09 2.41 12.51
CA MET A 52 1.70 2.67 12.92
C MET A 52 1.13 1.43 13.61
N PRO A 53 0.28 1.60 14.64
CA PRO A 53 -0.42 0.49 15.25
C PRO A 53 -1.27 -0.26 14.21
N MET A 54 -1.27 -1.60 14.32
CA MET A 54 -2.13 -2.45 13.51
C MET A 54 -3.48 -2.60 14.18
N GLU A 55 -4.56 -2.28 13.48
CA GLU A 55 -5.92 -2.53 13.93
C GLU A 55 -6.15 -4.04 14.12
N ALA A 56 -6.92 -4.39 15.15
CA ALA A 56 -7.08 -5.77 15.59
C ALA A 56 -7.61 -6.68 14.47
N ASP A 57 -8.55 -6.17 13.66
CA ASP A 57 -9.22 -6.90 12.59
C ASP A 57 -8.48 -6.85 11.25
N THR A 58 -7.30 -6.22 11.18
CA THR A 58 -6.53 -6.13 9.92
C THR A 58 -6.09 -7.52 9.48
N ARG A 59 -6.34 -7.83 8.21
CA ARG A 59 -5.87 -9.05 7.54
C ARG A 59 -4.92 -8.74 6.39
N PHE A 60 -5.08 -7.58 5.76
CA PHE A 60 -4.25 -7.15 4.65
C PHE A 60 -3.74 -5.73 4.85
N VAL A 61 -2.49 -5.49 4.45
CA VAL A 61 -1.94 -4.15 4.29
C VAL A 61 -1.80 -3.87 2.80
N ALA A 62 -2.52 -2.86 2.33
CA ALA A 62 -2.45 -2.42 0.95
C ALA A 62 -1.60 -1.14 0.85
N VAL A 63 -0.72 -1.09 -0.15
CA VAL A 63 0.16 0.05 -0.41
C VAL A 63 -0.08 0.54 -1.82
N VAL A 64 -0.35 1.84 -1.97
CA VAL A 64 -0.66 2.49 -3.24
C VAL A 64 0.36 3.59 -3.49
N GLY A 65 1.07 3.51 -4.61
CA GLY A 65 1.92 4.57 -5.12
C GLY A 65 1.12 5.48 -6.04
N LEU A 66 0.91 6.72 -5.64
CA LEU A 66 0.20 7.71 -6.46
C LEU A 66 1.17 8.38 -7.42
N PHE A 67 1.59 7.61 -8.43
CA PHE A 67 2.51 8.04 -9.48
C PHE A 67 1.86 9.00 -10.46
N ARG A 68 2.64 9.90 -11.05
CA ARG A 68 2.12 10.80 -12.11
C ARG A 68 1.73 10.04 -13.38
N ASP A 69 2.44 8.95 -13.67
CA ASP A 69 2.27 8.14 -14.87
C ASP A 69 2.41 6.64 -14.51
N PRO A 70 1.36 6.03 -13.92
CA PRO A 70 1.39 4.64 -13.49
C PRO A 70 1.22 3.68 -14.67
N ASP A 71 1.96 2.57 -14.64
CA ASP A 71 1.70 1.43 -15.54
C ASP A 71 0.42 0.71 -15.08
N SER A 72 -0.72 1.16 -15.61
CA SER A 72 -2.04 0.65 -15.24
C SER A 72 -2.32 -0.74 -15.82
N GLU A 73 -1.63 -1.13 -16.89
CA GLU A 73 -1.77 -2.46 -17.50
C GLU A 73 -1.12 -3.54 -16.64
N LYS A 74 0.04 -3.25 -16.05
CA LYS A 74 0.75 -4.21 -15.18
C LYS A 74 0.39 -4.11 -13.70
N GLU A 75 -0.46 -3.16 -13.32
CA GLU A 75 -0.86 -2.87 -11.92
C GLU A 75 0.30 -2.70 -10.93
N THR A 76 1.49 -2.35 -11.42
CA THR A 76 2.70 -2.26 -10.58
C THR A 76 2.71 -1.08 -9.60
N TRP A 77 1.64 -0.29 -9.55
CA TRP A 77 1.48 0.88 -8.70
C TRP A 77 0.82 0.55 -7.35
N LYS A 78 0.32 -0.68 -7.15
CA LYS A 78 -0.22 -1.15 -5.87
C LYS A 78 0.40 -2.48 -5.43
N LEU A 79 0.40 -2.73 -4.13
CA LEU A 79 0.80 -3.99 -3.50
C LEU A 79 -0.20 -4.34 -2.41
N THR A 80 -0.44 -5.63 -2.22
CA THR A 80 -1.20 -6.18 -1.10
C THR A 80 -0.31 -7.16 -0.34
N LEU A 81 -0.25 -7.02 0.98
CA LEU A 81 0.53 -7.87 1.88
C LEU A 81 -0.43 -8.52 2.88
N ASP A 82 -0.35 -9.84 3.02
CA ASP A 82 -1.01 -10.54 4.13
C ASP A 82 -0.39 -10.12 5.46
N ARG A 83 -1.23 -9.85 6.46
CA ARG A 83 -0.76 -9.55 7.82
C ARG A 83 0.13 -10.64 8.37
N GLU A 84 -0.20 -11.90 8.09
CA GLU A 84 0.56 -13.07 8.56
C GLU A 84 1.98 -13.14 7.94
N ALA A 85 2.21 -12.45 6.82
CA ALA A 85 3.52 -12.36 6.17
C ALA A 85 4.36 -11.17 6.68
N LEU A 86 3.88 -10.43 7.68
CA LEU A 86 4.60 -9.32 8.32
C LEU A 86 5.25 -9.80 9.63
N ASP A 87 6.51 -9.44 9.80
CA ASP A 87 7.26 -9.68 11.03
C ASP A 87 7.06 -8.47 11.97
N PRO A 88 6.80 -8.70 13.28
CA PRO A 88 6.55 -7.62 14.23
C PRO A 88 7.77 -6.74 14.51
N ASP A 89 8.99 -7.27 14.31
CA ASP A 89 10.25 -6.60 14.63
C ASP A 89 11.02 -6.18 13.36
N LYS A 90 10.76 -6.83 12.22
CA LYS A 90 11.45 -6.59 10.94
C LYS A 90 10.51 -5.95 9.91
N PRO A 91 10.75 -4.67 9.53
CA PRO A 91 9.91 -4.01 8.54
C PRO A 91 10.09 -4.62 7.15
N ARG A 92 9.01 -4.67 6.38
CA ARG A 92 9.06 -4.94 4.94
C ARG A 92 9.57 -3.70 4.21
N VAL A 93 10.51 -3.90 3.28
CA VAL A 93 11.04 -2.82 2.45
C VAL A 93 10.30 -2.81 1.11
N ILE A 94 9.73 -1.66 0.77
CA ILE A 94 9.11 -1.42 -0.53
C ILE A 94 9.90 -0.32 -1.22
N GLU A 95 10.46 -0.63 -2.39
CA GLU A 95 11.05 0.38 -3.25
C GLU A 95 9.96 1.01 -4.12
N ALA A 96 9.93 2.34 -4.16
CA ALA A 96 9.00 3.09 -4.98
C ALA A 96 9.78 3.96 -5.97
N GLY A 97 9.84 3.53 -7.23
CA GLY A 97 10.68 4.13 -8.26
C GLY A 97 10.29 3.66 -9.66
N LYS A 98 10.73 4.37 -10.71
CA LYS A 98 10.40 4.03 -12.11
C LYS A 98 8.89 3.78 -12.35
N ASN A 99 8.06 4.60 -11.70
CA ASN A 99 6.59 4.54 -11.73
C ASN A 99 5.97 3.21 -11.25
N ARG A 100 6.67 2.48 -10.36
CA ARG A 100 6.20 1.24 -9.76
C ARG A 100 6.59 1.10 -8.29
N LEU A 101 5.86 0.24 -7.60
CA LEU A 101 6.22 -0.32 -6.32
C LEU A 101 6.88 -1.69 -6.53
N THR A 102 7.88 -2.00 -5.72
CA THR A 102 8.54 -3.30 -5.73
C THR A 102 8.79 -3.73 -4.29
N LEU A 103 8.20 -4.85 -3.91
CA LEU A 103 8.43 -5.46 -2.61
C LEU A 103 9.79 -6.16 -2.62
N ILE A 104 10.70 -5.70 -1.76
CA ILE A 104 12.03 -6.30 -1.68
C ILE A 104 11.92 -7.63 -0.91
N PRO A 105 12.53 -8.72 -1.43
CA PRO A 105 12.62 -9.98 -0.70
C PRO A 105 13.35 -9.81 0.63
N VAL A 106 12.87 -10.49 1.67
CA VAL A 106 13.60 -10.58 2.94
C VAL A 106 14.85 -11.42 2.68
N LYS A 107 16.04 -10.90 3.03
CA LYS A 107 17.26 -11.71 3.01
C LYS A 107 17.24 -12.66 4.22
N GLU A 108 17.54 -13.93 3.97
CA GLU A 108 17.72 -14.96 5.00
C GLU A 108 18.87 -14.62 5.96
#